data_AF-A0A9D4A3T6-F1
#
_entry.id   AF-A0A9D4A3T6-F1
#
_cell.length_a   1.000
_cell.length_b   1.000
_cell.length_c   1.000
_cell.angle_alpha   90.00
_cell.angle_beta   90.00
_cell.angle_gamma   90.00
#
_symmetry.space_group_name_H-M   'P 1'
#
loop_
_entity.id
_entity.type
_entity.pdbx_description
1 polymer ?
#
loop_
_entity_poly.entity_id
_entity_poly.type
_entity_poly.pdbx_seq_one_letter_code
_entity_poly.pdbx_strand_id
1 'polypeptide(L)'
;MECIELKNAGERLEHSDEHGDQPRPLPAISELKKATDIFERKESPSWDFDEESSRWKWKKAPPPSKKPANAADLEEGKRTRKAIRHSRKLSTTERLLKG
;
A
#
# COMPACT_ATOMS: atom_id res chain seq x y z
N MET A 1 23.01 -52.42 8.13
CA MET A 1 21.77 -51.68 8.41
C MET A 1 21.39 -50.95 7.15
N GLU A 2 20.47 -51.53 6.40
CA GLU A 2 19.84 -50.89 5.24
C GLU A 2 18.88 -49.82 5.75
N CYS A 3 18.98 -48.60 5.20
CA CYS A 3 17.93 -47.61 5.35
C CYS A 3 16.89 -47.85 4.26
N ILE A 4 15.70 -48.24 4.69
CA ILE A 4 14.55 -48.63 3.87
C ILE A 4 14.05 -47.40 3.08
N GLU A 5 13.94 -47.52 1.75
CA GLU A 5 13.29 -46.54 0.88
C GLU A 5 11.80 -46.41 1.24
N LEU A 6 11.41 -45.31 1.87
CA LEU A 6 10.01 -44.92 2.01
C LEU A 6 9.55 -44.21 0.74
N LYS A 7 8.97 -44.99 -0.18
CA LYS A 7 8.15 -44.49 -1.28
C LYS A 7 6.84 -43.93 -0.73
N ASN A 8 6.81 -42.64 -0.42
CA ASN A 8 5.55 -41.93 -0.23
C ASN A 8 4.97 -41.57 -1.60
N ALA A 9 4.25 -42.52 -2.20
CA ALA A 9 3.30 -42.26 -3.26
C ALA A 9 1.97 -41.90 -2.60
N GLY A 10 1.61 -40.61 -2.61
CA GLY A 10 0.39 -40.14 -1.97
C GLY A 10 0.12 -38.67 -2.26
N GLU A 11 -0.62 -38.43 -3.32
CA GLU A 11 -1.48 -37.25 -3.54
C GLU A 11 -0.82 -35.87 -3.48
N ARG A 12 -0.31 -35.44 -4.64
CA ARG A 12 -0.19 -34.02 -4.94
C ARG A 12 -1.60 -33.50 -5.25
N LEU A 13 -2.19 -32.72 -4.34
CA LEU A 13 -3.38 -31.91 -4.66
C LEU A 13 -3.00 -30.93 -5.77
N GLU A 14 -3.33 -31.28 -7.01
CA GLU A 14 -3.32 -30.40 -8.17
C GLU A 14 -4.28 -29.24 -7.86
N HIS A 15 -3.72 -28.08 -7.52
CA HIS A 15 -4.51 -26.86 -7.48
C HIS A 15 -4.78 -26.50 -8.94
N SER A 16 -6.05 -26.54 -9.35
CA SER A 16 -6.49 -26.20 -10.70
C SER A 16 -6.01 -24.81 -11.08
N ASP A 17 -4.96 -24.73 -11.90
CA ASP A 17 -4.42 -23.51 -12.51
C ASP A 17 -5.38 -22.93 -13.59
N GLU A 18 -6.49 -23.64 -13.84
CA GLU A 18 -7.49 -23.36 -14.87
C GLU A 18 -8.23 -22.02 -14.67
N HIS A 19 -8.21 -21.48 -13.45
CA HIS A 19 -8.94 -20.25 -13.08
C HIS A 19 -8.02 -19.17 -12.49
N GLY A 20 -6.70 -19.31 -12.64
CA GLY A 20 -5.76 -18.26 -12.28
C GLY A 20 -6.00 -16.99 -13.09
N ASP A 21 -5.62 -15.85 -12.53
CA ASP A 21 -5.55 -14.59 -13.27
C ASP A 21 -4.44 -14.73 -14.33
N GLN A 22 -4.81 -15.23 -15.52
CA GLN A 22 -3.89 -15.33 -16.62
C GLN A 22 -3.46 -13.92 -17.03
N PRO A 23 -2.18 -13.70 -17.35
CA PRO A 23 -1.71 -12.38 -17.74
C PRO A 23 -2.53 -11.89 -18.94
N ARG A 24 -3.31 -10.82 -18.70
CA ARG A 24 -4.13 -10.21 -19.75
C ARG A 24 -3.23 -9.89 -20.95
N PRO A 25 -3.63 -10.24 -22.18
CA PRO A 25 -2.86 -9.86 -23.36
C PRO A 25 -2.72 -8.33 -23.39
N LEU A 26 -1.49 -7.86 -23.58
CA LEU A 26 -1.22 -6.44 -23.70
C LEU A 26 -1.96 -5.89 -24.93
N PRO A 27 -2.59 -4.70 -24.83
CA PRO A 27 -3.24 -4.09 -25.99
C PRO A 27 -2.20 -3.78 -27.07
N ALA A 28 -2.56 -4.03 -28.33
CA ALA A 28 -1.72 -3.69 -29.47
C ALA A 28 -1.75 -2.17 -29.70
N ILE A 29 -0.75 -1.46 -29.21
CA ILE A 29 -0.62 -0.01 -29.39
C ILE A 29 0.32 0.22 -30.59
N SER A 30 -0.26 0.51 -31.76
CA SER A 30 0.48 0.73 -33.01
C SER A 30 1.45 1.91 -32.94
N GLU A 31 1.13 2.91 -32.13
CA GLU A 31 1.94 4.12 -31.89
C GLU A 31 3.25 3.80 -31.16
N LEU A 32 3.29 2.73 -30.35
CA LEU A 32 4.48 2.32 -29.60
C LEU A 32 5.46 1.45 -30.43
N LYS A 33 5.10 1.04 -31.65
CA LYS A 33 5.94 0.14 -32.49
C LYS A 33 7.30 0.73 -32.88
N LYS A 34 7.45 2.06 -32.81
CA LYS A 34 8.70 2.79 -33.09
C LYS A 34 9.18 3.60 -31.89
N ALA A 35 8.52 3.45 -30.74
CA ALA A 35 8.85 4.21 -29.54
C ALA A 35 10.06 3.57 -28.86
N THR A 36 11.25 3.84 -29.39
CA THR A 36 12.53 3.58 -28.71
C THR A 36 13.05 4.90 -28.14
N ASP A 37 12.23 5.55 -27.32
CA ASP A 37 12.61 6.81 -26.70
C ASP A 37 13.17 6.54 -25.31
N ILE A 38 14.32 5.85 -25.28
CA ILE A 38 15.06 5.60 -24.05
C ILE A 38 15.91 6.84 -23.78
N PHE A 39 15.30 7.83 -23.13
CA PHE A 39 16.07 8.93 -22.57
C PHE A 39 16.58 8.54 -21.19
N GLU A 40 17.87 8.70 -20.98
CA GLU A 40 18.42 8.72 -19.63
C GLU A 40 17.84 9.91 -18.87
N ARG A 41 17.30 9.63 -17.68
CA ARG A 41 16.78 10.68 -16.81
C ARG A 41 17.95 11.52 -16.29
N LYS A 42 17.90 12.83 -16.53
CA LYS A 42 18.91 13.78 -16.01
C LYS A 42 18.85 13.95 -14.50
N GLU A 43 17.69 13.71 -13.89
CA GLU A 43 17.47 13.84 -12.46
C GLU A 43 17.08 12.50 -11.83
N SER A 44 17.40 12.35 -10.54
CA SER A 44 16.98 11.20 -9.75
C SER A 44 15.44 11.11 -9.66
N PRO A 45 14.85 9.89 -9.73
CA PRO A 45 13.42 9.69 -9.55
C PRO A 45 12.94 10.15 -8.16
N SER A 46 11.70 10.64 -8.06
CA SER A 46 11.10 10.96 -6.75
C SER A 46 10.83 9.71 -5.90
N TRP A 47 10.63 8.57 -6.55
CA TRP A 47 10.32 7.28 -5.94
C TRP A 47 11.30 6.25 -6.51
N ASP A 48 12.10 5.64 -5.65
CA ASP A 48 13.15 4.72 -6.06
C ASP A 48 13.29 3.57 -5.08
N PHE A 49 13.87 2.47 -5.55
CA PHE A 49 14.20 1.34 -4.69
C PHE A 49 15.44 1.69 -3.87
N ASP A 50 15.36 1.43 -2.58
CA ASP A 50 16.49 1.61 -1.69
C ASP A 50 17.10 0.26 -1.34
N GLU A 51 18.29 0.04 -1.85
CA GLU A 51 19.03 -1.22 -1.67
C GLU A 51 19.38 -1.47 -0.21
N GLU A 52 19.66 -0.43 0.57
CA GLU A 52 20.00 -0.55 1.99
C GLU A 52 18.82 -1.07 2.83
N SER A 53 17.62 -0.53 2.60
CA SER A 53 16.41 -0.96 3.31
C SER A 53 15.60 -2.02 2.58
N SER A 54 16.07 -2.48 1.41
CA SER A 54 15.39 -3.38 0.47
C SER A 54 13.91 -3.01 0.26
N ARG A 55 13.61 -1.71 0.16
CA ARG A 55 12.24 -1.19 0.07
C ARG A 55 12.15 0.03 -0.85
N TRP A 56 10.99 0.19 -1.47
CA TRP A 56 10.66 1.39 -2.24
C TRP A 56 10.42 2.58 -1.30
N LYS A 57 11.10 3.71 -1.54
CA LYS A 57 10.91 4.94 -0.75
C LYS A 57 10.94 6.21 -1.59
N TRP A 58 10.43 7.29 -1.00
CA TRP A 58 10.51 8.63 -1.55
C TRP A 58 11.96 9.11 -1.44
N LYS A 59 12.65 9.32 -2.57
CA LYS A 59 14.00 9.91 -2.61
C LYS A 59 13.95 11.43 -2.58
N LYS A 60 12.95 12.02 -3.25
CA LYS A 60 12.62 13.44 -3.14
C LYS A 60 11.53 13.60 -2.09
N ALA A 61 11.61 14.66 -1.28
CA ALA A 61 10.56 14.95 -0.31
C ALA A 61 9.21 15.06 -1.04
N PRO A 62 8.13 14.45 -0.51
CA PRO A 62 6.82 14.57 -1.12
C PRO A 62 6.43 16.06 -1.17
N PRO A 63 5.73 16.49 -2.22
CA PRO A 63 5.29 17.87 -2.32
C PRO A 63 4.46 18.23 -1.08
N PRO A 64 4.63 19.45 -0.54
CA PRO A 64 3.89 19.87 0.65
C PRO A 64 2.40 19.75 0.38
N SER A 65 1.71 19.08 1.30
CA SER A 65 0.26 18.92 1.21
C SER A 65 -0.40 20.29 1.11
N LYS A 66 -1.33 20.48 0.17
CA LYS A 66 -2.17 21.69 0.07
C LYS A 66 -3.13 21.88 1.25
N LYS A 67 -3.05 21.03 2.29
CA LYS A 67 -3.82 21.23 3.51
C LYS A 67 -3.30 22.50 4.17
N PRO A 68 -4.18 23.45 4.56
CA PRO A 68 -3.74 24.61 5.31
C PRO A 68 -3.06 24.12 6.59
N ALA A 69 -1.74 24.31 6.65
CA ALA A 69 -0.99 24.14 7.88
C ALA A 69 -1.38 25.32 8.76
N ASN A 70 -2.42 25.16 9.57
CA ASN A 70 -2.66 26.06 10.69
C ASN A 70 -1.56 25.81 11.72
N ALA A 71 -0.33 26.24 11.40
CA ALA A 71 0.83 26.16 12.29
C ALA A 71 0.66 27.10 13.51
N ALA A 72 -0.25 28.06 13.42
CA ALA A 72 -0.62 28.93 14.53
C ALA A 72 -1.49 28.21 15.58
N ASP A 73 -2.08 27.05 15.27
CA ASP A 73 -3.10 26.47 16.14
C ASP A 73 -3.10 24.92 16.21
N LEU A 74 -1.97 24.35 16.59
CA LEU A 74 -1.92 22.92 16.91
C LEU A 74 -2.53 22.62 18.29
N GLU A 75 -2.52 23.57 19.23
CA GLU A 75 -2.97 23.34 20.61
C GLU A 75 -4.48 23.60 20.80
N GLU A 76 -5.06 24.67 20.26
CA GLU A 76 -6.51 24.90 20.27
C GLU A 76 -7.19 23.88 19.34
N GLY A 77 -6.59 23.55 18.20
CA GLY A 77 -7.01 22.44 17.33
C GLY A 77 -7.04 21.07 18.04
N LYS A 78 -6.11 20.80 18.96
CA LYS A 78 -6.17 19.59 19.82
C LYS A 78 -7.25 19.69 20.89
N ARG A 79 -7.43 20.86 21.51
CA ARG A 79 -8.44 21.10 22.55
C ARG A 79 -9.86 20.97 22.01
N THR A 80 -10.15 21.56 20.86
CA THR A 80 -11.43 21.45 20.16
C THR A 80 -11.75 20.00 19.79
N ARG A 81 -10.77 19.27 19.23
CA ARG A 81 -10.95 17.84 18.89
C ARG A 81 -11.19 16.97 20.12
N LYS A 82 -10.54 17.26 21.25
CA LYS A 82 -10.80 16.59 22.54
C LYS A 82 -12.22 16.89 23.04
N ALA A 83 -12.65 18.16 23.01
CA ALA A 83 -14.00 18.55 23.44
C ALA A 83 -15.11 17.84 22.63
N ILE A 84 -14.97 17.80 21.30
CA ILE A 84 -15.92 17.09 20.41
C ILE A 84 -15.98 15.60 20.75
N ARG A 85 -14.82 14.96 20.99
CA ARG A 85 -14.76 13.54 21.36
C ARG A 85 -15.43 13.27 22.71
N HIS A 86 -15.20 14.12 23.71
CA HIS A 86 -15.83 14.01 25.03
C HIS A 86 -17.34 14.17 24.95
N SER A 87 -17.84 15.18 24.24
CA SER A 87 -19.27 15.40 24.01
C SER A 87 -19.93 14.18 23.36
N ARG A 88 -19.33 13.63 22.31
CA ARG A 88 -19.86 12.43 21.64
C ARG A 88 -19.89 11.21 22.57
N LYS A 89 -18.87 11.03 23.42
CA LYS A 89 -18.83 9.93 24.40
C LYS A 89 -19.96 10.05 25.43
N LEU A 90 -20.20 11.25 25.95
CA LEU A 90 -21.25 11.51 26.93
C LEU A 90 -22.65 11.25 26.34
N SER A 91 -22.88 11.67 25.09
CA SER A 91 -24.12 11.37 24.37
C SER A 91 -24.33 9.86 24.18
N THR A 92 -23.28 9.11 23.84
CA THR A 92 -23.38 7.65 23.75
C THR A 92 -23.67 7.01 25.10
N THR A 93 -23.05 7.45 26.19
CA THR A 93 -23.32 6.90 27.54
C THR A 93 -24.74 7.19 28.01
N GLU A 94 -25.27 8.38 27.74
CA GLU A 94 -26.66 8.74 28.08
C GLU A 94 -27.66 7.83 27.37
N ARG A 95 -27.43 7.54 26.08
CA ARG A 95 -28.25 6.61 25.31
C ARG A 95 -28.19 5.16 25.80
N LEU A 96 -27.06 4.74 26.38
CA LEU A 96 -26.87 3.38 26.88
C LEU A 96 -27.42 3.19 28.30
N LEU A 97 -27.39 4.23 29.13
CA LEU A 97 -27.85 4.19 30.52
C LEU A 97 -29.35 4.51 30.68
N LYS A 98 -30.00 4.96 29.60
CA LYS A 98 -31.45 5.19 29.55
C LYS A 98 -32.23 3.99 28.96
N GLY A 99 -31.62 2.81 29.04
CA GLY A 99 -32.28 1.52 28.80
C GLY A 99 -32.95 1.00 30.07
#